data_AF-A0A433PE80-F1
#
_entry.id   AF-A0A433PE80-F1
#
_cell.length_a   1.000
_cell.length_b   1.000
_cell.length_c   1.000
_cell.angle_alpha   90.00
_cell.angle_beta   90.00
_cell.angle_gamma   90.00
#
_symmetry.space_group_name_H-M   'P 1'
#
loop_
_entity.id
_entity.type
_entity.pdbx_description
1 polymer ?
#
loop_
_entity_poly.entity_id
_entity_poly.type
_entity_poly.pdbx_seq_one_letter_code
_entity_poly.pdbx_strand_id
1 'polypeptide(L)'
;MTSTLPYKATVENVSIPEQKPWPRRYSPEELNGKTCSAILPEGKILAEEYLQYMQKLGLIMKPLTLSEPVDLFLIVDDPSWRKDSAKPEVQEILKRAMESNLPIYPLSYFRLCARAIDTPTKRDAAADSLTLEEEIDEAGRLVLKLDGEDFDERISRNEHEAFDELGRQTLFKDPYVKFVADLPEEQKEQLSKLVVDGPPRIAGTRWKADAVLNSYLAAAWEPHGDSWTFVFNEEKFAMDHEHEFGLIEPVAAIRAAISAFLRKPELYFG
;
A
#
# COMPACT_ATOMS: atom_id res chain seq x y z
N MET A 1 26.19 35.57 -30.01
CA MET A 1 27.29 34.84 -29.33
C MET A 1 26.84 33.40 -29.17
N THR A 2 27.38 32.53 -30.02
CA THR A 2 27.25 31.07 -29.97
C THR A 2 28.17 30.50 -28.90
N SER A 3 27.68 29.59 -28.07
CA SER A 3 28.54 28.58 -27.44
C SER A 3 27.77 27.29 -27.23
N THR A 4 28.29 26.25 -27.88
CA THR A 4 27.87 24.85 -27.93
C THR A 4 28.44 24.06 -26.74
N LEU A 5 27.62 23.16 -26.21
CA LEU A 5 27.84 21.95 -25.37
C LEU A 5 29.26 21.29 -25.49
N PRO A 6 29.78 20.52 -24.48
CA PRO A 6 29.06 19.37 -23.90
C PRO A 6 29.39 18.96 -22.44
N TYR A 7 28.47 18.25 -21.77
CA TYR A 7 28.85 17.25 -20.79
C TYR A 7 28.30 15.89 -21.23
N LYS A 8 29.19 15.10 -21.86
CA LYS A 8 29.02 13.66 -22.05
C LYS A 8 29.19 13.03 -20.67
N ALA A 9 28.12 12.56 -20.06
CA ALA A 9 28.23 11.53 -19.04
C ALA A 9 28.61 10.23 -19.77
N THR A 10 29.87 9.85 -19.64
CA THR A 10 30.38 8.53 -20.02
C THR A 10 29.56 7.48 -19.30
N VAL A 11 28.85 6.67 -20.09
CA VAL A 11 28.25 5.41 -19.67
C VAL A 11 29.40 4.47 -19.36
N GLU A 12 29.87 4.48 -18.12
CA GLU A 12 30.41 3.25 -17.56
C GLU A 12 29.23 2.31 -17.44
N ASN A 13 29.24 1.27 -18.27
CA ASN A 13 28.35 0.13 -18.18
C ASN A 13 28.55 -0.54 -16.81
N VAL A 14 27.96 0.04 -15.77
CA VAL A 14 27.49 -0.71 -14.63
C VAL A 14 26.36 -1.55 -15.21
N SER A 15 26.69 -2.77 -15.59
CA SER A 15 25.71 -3.80 -15.93
C SER A 15 24.62 -3.75 -14.87
N ILE A 16 23.45 -3.25 -15.26
CA ILE A 16 22.24 -3.26 -14.43
C ILE A 16 22.14 -4.72 -13.97
N PRO A 17 22.23 -5.03 -12.66
CA PRO A 17 22.03 -6.39 -12.21
C PRO A 17 20.69 -6.83 -12.77
N GLU A 18 20.67 -7.92 -13.55
CA GLU A 18 19.46 -8.44 -14.18
C GLU A 18 18.32 -8.31 -13.16
N GLN A 19 17.35 -7.43 -13.45
CA GLN A 19 16.20 -7.25 -12.57
C GLN A 19 15.48 -8.59 -12.56
N LYS A 20 15.78 -9.42 -11.56
CA LYS A 20 14.94 -10.59 -11.28
C LYS A 20 13.56 -10.00 -10.98
N PRO A 21 12.52 -10.31 -11.79
CA PRO A 21 11.19 -9.79 -11.58
C PRO A 21 10.79 -10.16 -10.15
N TRP A 22 10.25 -9.21 -9.37
CA TRP A 22 9.83 -9.52 -8.01
C TRP A 22 8.82 -10.68 -8.00
N PRO A 23 8.76 -11.48 -6.93
CA PRO A 23 7.85 -12.61 -6.88
C PRO A 23 6.41 -12.15 -7.07
N ARG A 24 5.68 -12.78 -7.99
CA ARG A 24 4.26 -12.51 -8.20
C ARG A 24 3.51 -12.69 -6.89
N ARG A 25 2.78 -11.65 -6.47
CA ARG A 25 1.82 -11.77 -5.36
C ARG A 25 0.52 -12.36 -5.90
N TYR A 26 0.05 -13.42 -5.27
CA TYR A 26 -1.29 -13.98 -5.43
C TYR A 26 -2.32 -13.08 -4.73
N SER A 27 -3.43 -12.82 -5.41
CA SER A 27 -4.65 -12.30 -4.80
C SER A 27 -5.33 -13.38 -3.93
N PRO A 28 -6.24 -13.03 -3.01
CA PRO A 28 -6.90 -13.99 -2.13
C PRO A 28 -7.58 -15.15 -2.88
N GLU A 29 -8.16 -14.87 -4.04
CA GLU A 29 -8.84 -15.84 -4.90
C GLU A 29 -7.87 -16.84 -5.54
N GLU A 30 -6.62 -16.42 -5.78
CA GLU A 30 -5.55 -17.23 -6.37
C GLU A 30 -4.79 -18.08 -5.34
N LEU A 31 -5.06 -17.89 -4.03
CA LEU A 31 -4.42 -18.65 -2.95
C LEU A 31 -4.99 -20.07 -2.81
N ASN A 32 -6.19 -20.31 -3.33
CA ASN A 32 -6.84 -21.61 -3.23
C ASN A 32 -6.02 -22.69 -3.97
N GLY A 33 -5.65 -23.76 -3.25
CA GLY A 33 -4.83 -24.86 -3.76
C GLY A 33 -3.33 -24.56 -3.80
N LYS A 34 -2.88 -23.38 -3.37
CA LYS A 34 -1.45 -23.04 -3.28
C LYS A 34 -0.81 -23.67 -2.06
N THR A 35 0.45 -24.08 -2.21
CA THR A 35 1.24 -24.69 -1.15
C THR A 35 2.14 -23.66 -0.49
N CYS A 36 2.22 -23.68 0.84
CA CYS A 36 3.01 -22.72 1.59
C CYS A 36 3.75 -23.35 2.77
N SER A 37 4.85 -22.72 3.17
CA SER A 37 5.56 -23.07 4.41
C SER A 37 5.81 -21.83 5.25
N ALA A 38 5.63 -21.97 6.56
CA ALA A 38 5.88 -20.89 7.51
C ALA A 38 7.30 -20.94 8.06
N ILE A 39 7.92 -19.77 8.08
CA ILE A 39 9.19 -19.48 8.74
C ILE A 39 8.83 -18.92 10.12
N LEU A 40 8.97 -19.76 11.14
CA LEU A 40 8.62 -19.41 12.51
C LEU A 40 9.88 -19.23 13.37
N PRO A 41 9.86 -18.31 14.35
CA PRO A 41 10.86 -18.26 15.41
C PRO A 41 11.00 -19.58 16.15
N GLU A 42 12.18 -19.83 16.71
CA GLU A 42 12.47 -21.09 17.41
C GLU A 42 11.55 -21.29 18.62
N GLY A 43 10.99 -22.50 18.74
CA GLY A 43 10.03 -22.84 19.79
C GLY A 43 8.63 -22.23 19.61
N LYS A 44 8.39 -21.43 18.55
CA LYS A 44 7.05 -20.95 18.23
C LYS A 44 6.36 -21.90 17.25
N ILE A 45 5.12 -22.22 17.57
CA ILE A 45 4.20 -22.94 16.69
C ILE A 45 3.25 -21.89 16.10
N LEU A 46 2.79 -22.12 14.88
CA LEU A 46 1.78 -21.25 14.27
C LEU A 46 0.51 -21.30 15.14
N ALA A 47 0.01 -20.13 15.54
CA ALA A 47 -1.21 -20.08 16.34
C ALA A 47 -2.39 -20.67 15.54
N GLU A 48 -3.31 -21.32 16.23
CA GLU A 48 -4.44 -22.04 15.63
C GLU A 48 -5.31 -21.11 14.76
N GLU A 49 -5.44 -19.84 15.14
CA GLU A 49 -6.12 -18.80 14.36
C GLU A 49 -5.57 -18.68 12.92
N TYR A 50 -4.25 -18.74 12.73
CA TYR A 50 -3.64 -18.62 11.41
C TYR A 50 -3.84 -19.87 10.57
N LEU A 51 -3.86 -21.05 11.20
CA LEU A 51 -4.22 -22.29 10.51
C LEU A 51 -5.65 -22.23 9.99
N GLN A 52 -6.58 -21.69 10.78
CA GLN A 52 -7.97 -21.49 10.36
C GLN A 52 -8.08 -20.51 9.18
N TYR A 53 -7.36 -19.38 9.22
CA TYR A 53 -7.34 -18.42 8.11
C TYR A 53 -6.79 -19.04 6.81
N MET A 54 -5.72 -19.83 6.91
CA MET A 54 -5.12 -20.51 5.76
C MET A 54 -6.04 -21.57 5.17
N GLN A 55 -6.67 -22.39 6.02
CA GLN A 55 -7.63 -23.39 5.60
C GLN A 55 -8.80 -22.74 4.85
N LYS A 56 -9.27 -21.60 5.35
CA LYS A 56 -10.35 -20.84 4.73
C LYS A 56 -9.98 -20.25 3.37
N LEU A 57 -8.72 -19.83 3.20
CA LEU A 57 -8.17 -19.36 1.93
C LEU A 57 -7.77 -20.52 0.98
N GLY A 58 -7.97 -21.77 1.39
CA GLY A 58 -7.63 -22.95 0.60
C GLY A 58 -6.13 -23.22 0.48
N LEU A 59 -5.31 -22.65 1.38
CA LEU A 59 -3.87 -22.85 1.40
C LEU A 59 -3.51 -24.21 1.99
N ILE A 60 -2.52 -24.87 1.37
CA ILE A 60 -2.01 -26.17 1.77
C ILE A 60 -0.68 -25.95 2.50
N MET A 61 -0.72 -26.04 3.82
CA MET A 61 0.47 -25.94 4.66
C MET A 61 1.37 -27.17 4.50
N LYS A 62 2.65 -26.94 4.19
CA LYS A 62 3.70 -27.94 4.16
C LYS A 62 4.72 -27.70 5.28
N PRO A 63 5.26 -28.77 5.87
CA PRO A 63 6.35 -28.64 6.83
C PRO A 63 7.54 -27.93 6.17
N LEU A 64 8.22 -27.09 6.94
CA LEU A 64 9.38 -26.36 6.48
C LEU A 64 10.52 -27.35 6.21
N THR A 65 10.60 -27.84 4.98
CA THR A 65 11.66 -28.74 4.51
C THR A 65 12.34 -28.14 3.31
N LEU A 66 13.67 -28.20 3.28
CA LEU A 66 14.49 -27.68 2.17
C LEU A 66 14.25 -28.45 0.86
N SER A 67 13.68 -29.65 0.92
CA SER A 67 13.48 -30.54 -0.23
C SER A 67 12.15 -30.36 -0.96
N GLU A 68 11.09 -29.88 -0.28
CA GLU A 68 9.77 -29.79 -0.92
C GLU A 68 9.56 -28.44 -1.64
N PRO A 69 8.99 -28.43 -2.85
CA PRO A 69 8.59 -27.19 -3.52
C PRO A 69 7.33 -26.62 -2.88
N VAL A 70 7.33 -25.29 -2.69
CA VAL A 70 6.20 -24.49 -2.23
C VAL A 70 5.94 -23.36 -3.22
N ASP A 71 4.69 -22.89 -3.28
CA ASP A 71 4.30 -21.75 -4.10
C ASP A 71 4.63 -20.40 -3.43
N LEU A 72 4.69 -20.37 -2.09
CA LEU A 72 4.97 -19.16 -1.31
C LEU A 72 5.51 -19.49 0.09
N PHE A 73 6.19 -18.52 0.70
CA PHE A 73 6.63 -18.58 2.10
C PHE A 73 5.85 -17.61 2.97
N LEU A 74 5.71 -17.96 4.25
CA LEU A 74 5.06 -17.15 5.27
C LEU A 74 6.08 -16.74 6.32
N ILE A 75 6.02 -15.49 6.79
CA ILE A 75 6.85 -15.00 7.90
C ILE A 75 5.96 -14.41 8.99
N VAL A 76 6.37 -14.59 10.25
CA VAL A 76 5.70 -13.93 11.37
C VAL A 76 6.01 -12.45 11.33
N ASP A 77 4.99 -11.60 11.43
CA ASP A 77 5.10 -10.13 11.42
C ASP A 77 5.41 -9.54 12.82
N ASP A 78 6.14 -10.28 13.64
CA ASP A 78 6.49 -9.92 15.03
C ASP A 78 7.95 -9.43 15.10
N PRO A 79 8.26 -8.26 15.69
CA PRO A 79 9.62 -7.72 15.80
C PRO A 79 10.69 -8.73 16.28
N SER A 80 10.31 -9.77 17.02
CA SER A 80 11.18 -10.89 17.42
C SER A 80 11.81 -11.65 16.24
N TRP A 81 11.17 -11.73 15.07
CA TRP A 81 11.72 -12.44 13.89
C TRP A 81 13.02 -11.80 13.38
N ARG A 82 13.24 -10.50 13.62
CA ARG A 82 14.46 -9.78 13.24
C ARG A 82 15.70 -10.26 13.99
N LYS A 83 15.54 -10.90 15.16
CA LYS A 83 16.64 -11.54 15.89
C LYS A 83 16.98 -12.90 15.29
N ASP A 84 15.99 -13.58 14.70
CA ASP A 84 16.13 -14.90 14.07
C ASP A 84 16.52 -14.83 12.58
N SER A 85 16.40 -13.67 11.92
CA SER A 85 16.84 -13.48 10.52
C SER A 85 18.34 -13.63 10.29
N ALA A 86 19.13 -13.65 11.37
CA ALA A 86 20.56 -13.94 11.34
C ALA A 86 20.87 -15.45 11.39
N LYS A 87 19.87 -16.31 11.61
CA LYS A 87 20.06 -17.76 11.67
C LYS A 87 20.31 -18.33 10.26
N PRO A 88 21.28 -19.27 10.10
CA PRO A 88 21.63 -19.84 8.79
C PRO A 88 20.44 -20.47 8.06
N GLU A 89 19.54 -21.13 8.79
CA GLU A 89 18.36 -21.80 8.23
C GLU A 89 17.37 -20.81 7.62
N VAL A 90 17.10 -19.71 8.32
CA VAL A 90 16.23 -18.62 7.84
C VAL A 90 16.87 -17.94 6.64
N GLN A 91 18.18 -17.68 6.68
CA GLN A 91 18.89 -17.09 5.55
C GLN A 91 18.87 -17.98 4.31
N GLU A 92 19.01 -19.30 4.47
CA GLU A 92 18.94 -20.24 3.35
C GLU A 92 17.54 -20.28 2.73
N ILE A 93 16.48 -20.16 3.55
CA ILE A 93 15.10 -20.08 3.04
C ILE A 93 14.84 -18.75 2.34
N LEU A 94 15.29 -17.62 2.91
CA LEU A 94 15.18 -16.31 2.26
C LEU A 94 15.95 -16.29 0.94
N LYS A 95 17.16 -16.85 0.94
CA LYS A 95 17.97 -17.03 -0.27
C LYS A 95 17.25 -17.91 -1.29
N ARG A 96 16.67 -19.05 -0.89
CA ARG A 96 15.88 -19.91 -1.78
C ARG A 96 14.66 -19.19 -2.35
N ALA A 97 13.94 -18.42 -1.54
CA ALA A 97 12.80 -17.62 -1.98
C ALA A 97 13.24 -16.57 -3.01
N MET A 98 14.37 -15.91 -2.79
CA MET A 98 14.95 -14.94 -3.73
C MET A 98 15.48 -15.61 -5.02
N GLU A 99 16.13 -16.77 -4.91
CA GLU A 99 16.67 -17.52 -6.05
C GLU A 99 15.57 -18.12 -6.93
N SER A 100 14.50 -18.62 -6.29
CA SER A 100 13.36 -19.25 -6.94
C SER A 100 12.22 -18.28 -7.27
N ASN A 101 12.40 -17.00 -6.95
CA ASN A 101 11.41 -15.94 -7.14
C ASN A 101 10.03 -16.23 -6.51
N LEU A 102 10.03 -16.74 -5.28
CA LEU A 102 8.82 -17.10 -4.54
C LEU A 102 8.39 -15.96 -3.61
N PRO A 103 7.09 -15.64 -3.55
CA PRO A 103 6.61 -14.56 -2.71
C PRO A 103 6.70 -14.94 -1.24
N ILE A 104 7.12 -13.97 -0.42
CA ILE A 104 7.13 -14.07 1.02
C ILE A 104 6.04 -13.15 1.55
N TYR A 105 5.10 -13.72 2.30
CA TYR A 105 4.00 -13.00 2.89
C TYR A 105 4.13 -12.92 4.40
N PRO A 106 3.79 -11.77 5.01
CA PRO A 106 3.57 -11.74 6.43
C PRO A 106 2.30 -12.50 6.81
N LEU A 107 2.29 -13.14 7.99
CA LEU A 107 1.10 -13.83 8.51
C LEU A 107 -0.11 -12.90 8.68
N SER A 108 0.13 -11.62 8.98
CA SER A 108 -0.90 -10.58 9.10
C SER A 108 -1.76 -10.44 7.83
N TYR A 109 -1.17 -10.67 6.65
CA TYR A 109 -1.88 -10.63 5.37
C TYR A 109 -3.03 -11.64 5.30
N PHE A 110 -2.83 -12.87 5.75
CA PHE A 110 -3.86 -13.91 5.66
C PHE A 110 -5.00 -13.71 6.67
N ARG A 111 -4.71 -13.07 7.81
CA ARG A 111 -5.75 -12.61 8.73
C ARG A 111 -6.67 -11.60 8.04
N LEU A 112 -6.11 -10.65 7.28
CA LEU A 112 -6.88 -9.66 6.53
C LEU A 112 -7.70 -10.32 5.41
N CYS A 113 -7.08 -11.20 4.62
CA CYS A 113 -7.76 -11.92 3.55
C CYS A 113 -8.90 -12.82 4.07
N ALA A 114 -8.68 -13.53 5.18
CA ALA A 114 -9.71 -14.39 5.75
C ALA A 114 -10.89 -13.58 6.32
N ARG A 115 -10.64 -12.43 6.96
CA ARG A 115 -11.69 -11.51 7.41
C ARG A 115 -12.55 -11.01 6.25
N ALA A 116 -11.94 -10.72 5.10
CA ALA A 116 -12.66 -10.32 3.89
C ALA A 116 -13.60 -11.42 3.34
N ILE A 117 -13.32 -12.70 3.64
CA ILE A 117 -14.20 -13.82 3.26
C ILE A 117 -15.35 -14.02 4.26
N ASP A 118 -15.13 -13.71 5.56
CA ASP A 118 -16.16 -13.84 6.62
C ASP A 118 -17.13 -12.67 6.61
N THR A 119 -16.79 -11.58 5.94
CA THR A 119 -17.73 -10.51 5.69
C THR A 119 -18.73 -11.04 4.67
N PRO A 120 -19.97 -11.39 5.06
CA PRO A 120 -20.95 -11.78 4.07
C PRO A 120 -21.06 -10.62 3.09
N THR A 121 -21.11 -10.93 1.80
CA THR A 121 -21.53 -10.03 0.73
C THR A 121 -23.04 -9.72 0.84
N LYS A 122 -23.49 -9.45 2.08
CA LYS A 122 -24.63 -8.62 2.41
C LYS A 122 -24.07 -7.35 3.01
N ARG A 123 -23.37 -6.57 2.18
CA ARG A 123 -23.38 -5.13 2.42
C ARG A 123 -24.79 -4.68 2.08
N ASP A 124 -25.64 -4.56 3.09
CA ASP A 124 -26.53 -3.39 3.10
C ASP A 124 -25.57 -2.20 3.19
N ALA A 125 -25.04 -1.79 2.03
CA ALA A 125 -23.98 -0.79 1.87
C ALA A 125 -24.40 0.61 2.33
N ALA A 126 -25.55 0.73 2.99
CA ALA A 126 -26.17 1.97 3.42
C ALA A 126 -26.19 2.15 4.95
N ALA A 127 -25.86 1.13 5.76
CA ALA A 127 -26.05 1.21 7.22
C ALA A 127 -24.76 1.46 8.04
N ASP A 128 -23.57 1.25 7.47
CA ASP A 128 -22.28 1.36 8.20
C ASP A 128 -21.23 2.21 7.45
N SER A 129 -21.60 2.92 6.37
CA SER A 129 -20.67 3.79 5.65
C SER A 129 -20.45 5.09 6.41
N LEU A 130 -19.18 5.39 6.72
CA LEU A 130 -18.78 6.71 7.22
C LEU A 130 -19.19 7.73 6.15
N THR A 131 -20.09 8.63 6.48
CA THR A 131 -20.59 9.64 5.55
C THR A 131 -19.96 10.97 5.89
N LEU A 132 -19.33 11.59 4.89
CA LEU A 132 -18.78 12.94 5.01
C LEU A 132 -19.71 13.93 4.32
N GLU A 133 -20.22 14.89 5.09
CA GLU A 133 -20.95 16.04 4.56
C GLU A 133 -19.97 17.05 3.97
N GLU A 134 -20.30 17.55 2.78
CA GLU A 134 -19.55 18.59 2.09
C GLU A 134 -20.18 19.95 2.38
N GLU A 135 -19.41 20.85 2.99
CA GLU A 135 -19.77 22.24 3.21
C GLU A 135 -18.73 23.17 2.58
N ILE A 136 -19.09 24.43 2.35
CA ILE A 136 -18.17 25.47 1.90
C ILE A 136 -18.04 26.51 3.00
N ASP A 137 -16.81 26.80 3.42
CA ASP A 137 -16.56 27.83 4.44
C ASP A 137 -16.73 29.26 3.89
N GLU A 138 -16.64 30.25 4.78
CA GLU A 138 -16.76 31.67 4.42
C GLU A 138 -15.68 32.15 3.43
N ALA A 139 -14.57 31.43 3.33
CA ALA A 139 -13.47 31.70 2.39
C ALA A 139 -13.62 30.95 1.06
N GLY A 140 -14.70 30.17 0.86
CA GLY A 140 -14.94 29.40 -0.36
C GLY A 140 -14.18 28.06 -0.43
N ARG A 141 -13.64 27.57 0.68
CA ARG A 141 -12.90 26.31 0.78
C ARG A 141 -13.83 25.16 1.13
N LEU A 142 -13.53 23.97 0.61
CA LEU A 142 -14.27 22.76 0.94
C LEU A 142 -13.98 22.35 2.38
N VAL A 143 -15.04 22.09 3.14
CA VAL A 143 -15.01 21.53 4.49
C VAL A 143 -15.73 20.19 4.46
N LEU A 144 -15.09 19.16 5.02
CA LEU A 144 -15.72 17.87 5.25
C LEU A 144 -16.08 17.76 6.72
N LYS A 145 -17.31 17.34 7.02
CA LYS A 145 -17.79 17.04 8.37
C LYS A 145 -18.22 15.60 8.48
N LEU A 146 -17.96 15.01 9.63
CA LEU A 146 -18.38 13.65 9.94
C LEU A 146 -19.88 13.65 10.30
N ASP A 147 -20.69 12.88 9.57
CA ASP A 147 -22.13 12.78 9.81
C ASP A 147 -22.47 11.62 10.76
N GLY A 148 -23.26 11.94 11.78
CA GLY A 148 -24.25 11.03 12.39
C GLY A 148 -23.77 9.87 13.26
N GLU A 149 -22.49 9.48 13.26
CA GLU A 149 -21.97 8.42 14.12
C GLU A 149 -20.72 8.85 14.89
N ASP A 150 -20.60 8.41 16.13
CA ASP A 150 -19.46 8.73 16.99
C ASP A 150 -18.21 8.05 16.39
N PHE A 151 -17.40 8.82 15.66
CA PHE A 151 -16.14 8.33 15.09
C PHE A 151 -15.25 7.69 16.16
N ASP A 152 -15.38 8.14 17.41
CA ASP A 152 -14.70 7.55 18.57
C ASP A 152 -15.16 6.10 18.85
N GLU A 153 -16.43 5.77 18.58
CA GLU A 153 -16.93 4.39 18.67
C GLU A 153 -16.34 3.51 17.56
N ARG A 154 -16.19 4.05 16.34
CA ARG A 154 -15.54 3.33 15.23
C ARG A 154 -14.05 3.10 15.51
N ILE A 155 -13.34 4.10 16.02
CA ILE A 155 -11.95 3.96 16.49
C ILE A 155 -11.86 2.87 17.56
N SER A 156 -12.80 2.85 18.50
CA SER A 156 -12.83 1.87 19.59
C SER A 156 -13.04 0.43 19.11
N ARG A 157 -13.74 0.24 17.99
CA ARG A 157 -13.93 -1.08 17.36
C ARG A 157 -12.71 -1.50 16.54
N ASN A 158 -12.22 -0.63 15.67
CA ASN A 158 -11.04 -0.86 14.83
C ASN A 158 -10.46 0.46 14.30
N GLU A 159 -9.52 1.03 15.04
CA GLU A 159 -8.83 2.28 14.71
C GLU A 159 -8.28 2.31 13.28
N HIS A 160 -7.60 1.25 12.84
CA HIS A 160 -6.94 1.25 11.53
C HIS A 160 -7.95 1.28 10.39
N GLU A 161 -9.00 0.48 10.48
CA GLU A 161 -10.07 0.44 9.47
C GLU A 161 -10.89 1.74 9.46
N ALA A 162 -11.09 2.37 10.62
CA ALA A 162 -11.79 3.64 10.73
C ALA A 162 -11.02 4.78 10.03
N PHE A 163 -9.70 4.88 10.24
CA PHE A 163 -8.87 5.87 9.57
C PHE A 163 -8.67 5.58 8.08
N ASP A 164 -8.55 4.30 7.71
CA ASP A 164 -8.45 3.87 6.31
C ASP A 164 -9.71 4.24 5.51
N GLU A 165 -10.90 4.03 6.08
CA GLU A 165 -12.16 4.43 5.46
C GLU A 165 -12.32 5.96 5.42
N LEU A 166 -11.95 6.66 6.49
CA LEU A 166 -11.95 8.13 6.51
C LEU A 166 -11.06 8.71 5.40
N GLY A 167 -9.83 8.21 5.26
CA GLY A 167 -8.90 8.63 4.20
C GLY A 167 -9.46 8.36 2.81
N ARG A 168 -10.06 7.18 2.60
CA ARG A 168 -10.70 6.80 1.33
C ARG A 168 -11.85 7.73 0.96
N GLN A 169 -12.78 7.98 1.89
CA GLN A 169 -13.91 8.88 1.69
C GLN A 169 -13.46 10.32 1.43
N THR A 170 -12.42 10.76 2.14
CA THR A 170 -11.80 12.08 1.95
C THR A 170 -11.26 12.22 0.53
N LEU A 171 -10.47 11.24 0.04
CA LEU A 171 -9.92 11.26 -1.32
C LEU A 171 -11.00 11.28 -2.41
N PHE A 172 -12.14 10.63 -2.22
CA PHE A 172 -13.24 10.67 -3.20
C PHE A 172 -13.93 12.04 -3.29
N LYS A 173 -13.95 12.80 -2.19
CA LYS A 173 -14.53 14.16 -2.15
C LYS A 173 -13.51 15.24 -2.46
N ASP A 174 -12.23 14.92 -2.42
CA ASP A 174 -11.10 15.83 -2.58
C ASP A 174 -11.07 16.56 -3.94
N PRO A 175 -11.00 17.92 -3.96
CA PRO A 175 -10.98 18.71 -5.19
C PRO A 175 -9.76 18.46 -6.07
N TYR A 176 -8.59 18.21 -5.48
CA TYR A 176 -7.37 17.97 -6.22
C TYR A 176 -7.33 16.54 -6.79
N VAL A 177 -7.90 15.57 -6.08
CA VAL A 177 -8.14 14.23 -6.65
C VAL A 177 -9.06 14.29 -7.87
N LYS A 178 -10.15 15.07 -7.80
CA LYS A 178 -11.04 15.35 -8.95
C LYS A 178 -10.27 15.97 -10.11
N PHE A 179 -9.42 16.97 -9.84
CA PHE A 179 -8.52 17.56 -10.85
C PHE A 179 -7.59 16.51 -11.50
N VAL A 180 -6.98 15.63 -10.72
CA VAL A 180 -6.11 14.55 -11.25
C VAL A 180 -6.92 13.54 -12.08
N ALA A 181 -8.16 13.26 -11.69
CA ALA A 181 -9.07 12.40 -12.44
C ALA A 181 -9.41 12.97 -13.83
N ASP A 182 -9.44 14.30 -13.96
CA ASP A 182 -9.76 15.02 -15.20
C ASP A 182 -8.54 15.30 -16.09
N LEU A 183 -7.33 14.88 -15.69
CA LEU A 183 -6.14 15.06 -16.52
C LEU A 183 -6.25 14.34 -17.87
N PRO A 184 -5.61 14.86 -18.93
CA PRO A 184 -5.54 14.18 -20.22
C PRO A 184 -4.97 12.76 -20.08
N GLU A 185 -5.47 11.83 -20.89
CA GLU A 185 -5.05 10.42 -20.85
C GLU A 185 -3.54 10.24 -21.08
N GLU A 186 -2.91 11.08 -21.91
CA GLU A 186 -1.45 11.07 -22.11
C GLU A 186 -0.69 11.34 -20.80
N GLN A 187 -1.18 12.27 -19.98
CA GLN A 187 -0.58 12.56 -18.68
C GLN A 187 -0.84 11.43 -17.68
N LYS A 188 -2.05 10.86 -17.68
CA LYS A 188 -2.35 9.67 -16.86
C LYS A 188 -1.46 8.49 -17.23
N GLU A 189 -1.15 8.30 -18.51
CA GLU A 189 -0.24 7.25 -18.97
C GLU A 189 1.20 7.51 -18.48
N GLN A 190 1.68 8.76 -18.54
CA GLN A 190 2.98 9.14 -17.98
C GLN A 190 3.04 8.89 -16.47
N LEU A 191 2.00 9.29 -15.73
CA LEU A 191 1.88 9.05 -14.29
C LEU A 191 1.84 7.55 -13.96
N SER A 192 1.20 6.74 -14.81
CA SER A 192 1.16 5.28 -14.62
C SER A 192 2.55 4.64 -14.67
N LYS A 193 3.46 5.18 -15.48
CA LYS A 193 4.86 4.70 -15.59
C LYS A 193 5.67 5.01 -14.34
N LEU A 194 5.23 5.97 -13.52
CA LEU A 194 5.82 6.30 -12.22
C LEU A 194 5.34 5.38 -11.11
N VAL A 195 4.40 4.46 -11.35
CA VAL A 195 3.93 3.49 -10.36
C VAL A 195 4.28 2.08 -10.81
N VAL A 196 4.98 1.35 -9.94
CA VAL A 196 5.31 -0.05 -10.16
C VAL A 196 4.30 -0.91 -9.40
N ASP A 197 3.75 -1.90 -10.10
CA ASP A 197 2.80 -2.87 -9.52
C ASP A 197 3.50 -3.85 -8.57
N GLY A 198 2.80 -4.20 -7.48
CA GLY A 198 3.16 -5.26 -6.54
C GLY A 198 4.14 -4.88 -5.42
N PRO A 199 3.67 -4.45 -4.23
CA PRO A 199 2.54 -3.54 -3.98
C PRO A 199 2.78 -2.17 -4.64
N PRO A 200 1.75 -1.33 -4.85
CA PRO A 200 1.89 -0.07 -5.55
C PRO A 200 2.96 0.84 -4.93
N ARG A 201 3.96 1.23 -5.71
CA ARG A 201 5.12 2.03 -5.27
C ARG A 201 5.52 3.05 -6.31
N ILE A 202 6.10 4.16 -5.85
CA ILE A 202 6.69 5.15 -6.73
C ILE A 202 8.00 4.61 -7.31
N ALA A 203 8.09 4.55 -8.64
CA ALA A 203 9.16 3.91 -9.39
C ALA A 203 10.54 4.45 -9.00
N GLY A 204 11.50 3.55 -8.79
CA GLY A 204 12.85 3.95 -8.38
C GLY A 204 12.97 4.46 -6.93
N THR A 205 11.92 4.33 -6.11
CA THR A 205 11.94 4.75 -4.71
C THR A 205 11.48 3.62 -3.78
N ARG A 206 11.69 3.82 -2.46
CA ARG A 206 11.14 2.96 -1.42
C ARG A 206 9.70 3.33 -1.02
N TRP A 207 9.13 4.40 -1.58
CA TRP A 207 7.83 4.90 -1.18
C TRP A 207 6.71 4.04 -1.76
N LYS A 208 5.86 3.57 -0.85
CA LYS A 208 4.59 2.96 -1.24
C LYS A 208 3.60 4.07 -1.57
N ALA A 209 2.70 3.81 -2.51
CA ALA A 209 1.77 4.83 -2.97
C ALA A 209 0.70 5.17 -1.91
N ASP A 210 0.31 4.25 -1.03
CA ASP A 210 -0.51 4.54 0.17
C ASP A 210 0.17 5.52 1.13
N ALA A 211 1.47 5.37 1.38
CA ALA A 211 2.26 6.28 2.21
C ALA A 211 2.33 7.69 1.59
N VAL A 212 2.42 7.79 0.27
CA VAL A 212 2.38 9.08 -0.45
C VAL A 212 0.99 9.73 -0.30
N LEU A 213 -0.09 8.95 -0.41
CA LEU A 213 -1.45 9.45 -0.21
C LEU A 213 -1.69 9.93 1.22
N ASN A 214 -1.12 9.24 2.22
CA ASN A 214 -1.18 9.69 3.62
C ASN A 214 -0.45 11.01 3.82
N SER A 215 0.77 11.16 3.28
CA SER A 215 1.50 12.44 3.32
C SER A 215 0.72 13.55 2.63
N TYR A 216 0.09 13.24 1.49
CA TYR A 216 -0.78 14.17 0.79
C TYR A 216 -1.99 14.59 1.63
N LEU A 217 -2.74 13.64 2.20
CA LEU A 217 -3.92 13.93 3.03
C LEU A 217 -3.56 14.81 4.23
N ALA A 218 -2.44 14.52 4.90
CA ALA A 218 -1.94 15.32 6.02
C ALA A 218 -1.56 16.76 5.63
N ALA A 219 -1.14 16.98 4.37
CA ALA A 219 -0.80 18.31 3.86
C ALA A 219 -2.02 19.04 3.26
N ALA A 220 -2.99 18.30 2.74
CA ALA A 220 -4.14 18.83 2.02
C ALA A 220 -5.30 19.23 2.93
N TRP A 221 -5.43 18.61 4.10
CA TRP A 221 -6.58 18.75 4.98
C TRP A 221 -6.17 19.22 6.37
N GLU A 222 -6.67 20.39 6.78
CA GLU A 222 -6.43 20.96 8.10
C GLU A 222 -7.59 20.58 9.04
N PRO A 223 -7.33 19.84 10.14
CA PRO A 223 -8.37 19.45 11.09
C PRO A 223 -8.79 20.63 11.98
N HIS A 224 -10.09 20.81 12.14
CA HIS A 224 -10.74 21.74 13.06
C HIS A 224 -11.88 21.03 13.79
N GLY A 225 -11.56 20.44 14.93
CA GLY A 225 -12.51 19.63 15.70
C GLY A 225 -12.96 18.40 14.91
N ASP A 226 -14.26 18.33 14.66
CA ASP A 226 -15.03 17.33 13.93
C ASP A 226 -15.15 17.63 12.42
N SER A 227 -14.38 18.60 11.93
CA SER A 227 -14.33 19.00 10.52
C SER A 227 -12.91 19.10 9.98
N TRP A 228 -12.74 18.99 8.67
CA TRP A 228 -11.46 19.19 7.98
C TRP A 228 -11.64 20.14 6.81
N THR A 229 -10.78 21.15 6.72
CA THR A 229 -10.81 22.14 5.64
C THR A 229 -9.72 21.84 4.62
N PHE A 230 -10.09 21.86 3.35
CA PHE A 230 -9.15 21.70 2.24
C PHE A 230 -8.28 22.96 2.07
N VAL A 231 -6.96 22.80 2.18
CA VAL A 231 -5.97 23.88 2.15
C VAL A 231 -4.74 23.56 1.27
N PHE A 232 -4.85 22.53 0.42
CA PHE A 232 -3.71 22.03 -0.35
C PHE A 232 -3.09 23.09 -1.28
N ASN A 233 -1.76 23.10 -1.33
CA ASN A 233 -0.97 23.94 -2.23
C ASN A 233 0.22 23.12 -2.78
N GLU A 234 0.29 22.99 -4.10
CA GLU A 234 1.34 22.18 -4.76
C GLU A 234 2.76 22.72 -4.53
N GLU A 235 2.96 24.04 -4.59
CA GLU A 235 4.28 24.65 -4.45
C GLU A 235 4.82 24.42 -3.04
N LYS A 236 3.96 24.62 -2.03
CA LYS A 236 4.30 24.35 -0.63
C LYS A 236 4.62 22.87 -0.43
N PHE A 237 3.80 21.97 -0.96
CA PHE A 237 4.09 20.54 -0.87
C PHE A 237 5.41 20.17 -1.56
N ALA A 238 5.68 20.72 -2.75
CA ALA A 238 6.93 20.48 -3.45
C ALA A 238 8.15 20.92 -2.63
N MET A 239 8.07 22.07 -1.97
CA MET A 239 9.12 22.57 -1.09
C MET A 239 9.30 21.70 0.16
N ASP A 240 8.20 21.33 0.82
CA ASP A 240 8.24 20.54 2.05
C ASP A 240 8.80 19.12 1.81
N HIS A 241 8.70 18.62 0.58
CA HIS A 241 9.06 17.25 0.19
C HIS A 241 10.18 17.15 -0.89
N GLU A 242 10.93 18.22 -1.16
CA GLU A 242 11.88 18.37 -2.31
C GLU A 242 12.87 17.19 -2.48
N HIS A 243 13.21 16.48 -1.41
CA HIS A 243 14.19 15.39 -1.44
C HIS A 243 13.63 14.04 -0.99
N GLU A 244 12.32 13.93 -0.76
CA GLU A 244 11.74 12.71 -0.20
C GLU A 244 11.60 11.59 -1.23
N PHE A 245 11.27 11.93 -2.47
CA PHE A 245 10.95 10.95 -3.53
C PHE A 245 12.10 10.70 -4.50
N GLY A 246 13.34 10.99 -4.07
CA GLY A 246 14.55 10.73 -4.86
C GLY A 246 14.62 11.57 -6.12
N LEU A 247 14.58 10.93 -7.30
CA LEU A 247 14.63 11.61 -8.60
C LEU A 247 13.25 12.02 -9.13
N ILE A 248 12.17 11.68 -8.42
CA ILE A 248 10.81 12.01 -8.83
C ILE A 248 10.36 13.27 -8.09
N GLU A 249 9.88 14.25 -8.84
CA GLU A 249 9.30 15.47 -8.29
C GLU A 249 8.11 15.16 -7.35
N PRO A 250 8.00 15.81 -6.18
CA PRO A 250 6.94 15.50 -5.21
C PRO A 250 5.53 15.60 -5.77
N VAL A 251 5.26 16.61 -6.59
CA VAL A 251 3.95 16.77 -7.25
C VAL A 251 3.67 15.61 -8.20
N ALA A 252 4.68 15.13 -8.94
CA ALA A 252 4.53 13.97 -9.82
C ALA A 252 4.29 12.69 -9.01
N ALA A 253 4.95 12.53 -7.85
CA ALA A 253 4.73 11.40 -6.95
C ALA A 253 3.29 11.36 -6.41
N ILE A 254 2.74 12.50 -5.95
CA ILE A 254 1.34 12.57 -5.51
C ILE A 254 0.39 12.23 -6.65
N ARG A 255 0.53 12.89 -7.80
CA ARG A 255 -0.38 12.67 -8.95
C ARG A 255 -0.33 11.22 -9.43
N ALA A 256 0.84 10.59 -9.40
CA ALA A 256 1.00 9.18 -9.70
C ALA A 256 0.28 8.28 -8.67
N ALA A 257 0.44 8.58 -7.38
CA ALA A 257 -0.25 7.86 -6.31
C ALA A 257 -1.79 8.01 -6.41
N ILE A 258 -2.30 9.23 -6.64
CA ILE A 258 -3.73 9.50 -6.86
C ILE A 258 -4.24 8.75 -8.11
N SER A 259 -3.51 8.83 -9.23
CA SER A 259 -3.87 8.12 -10.46
C SER A 259 -3.94 6.59 -10.26
N ALA A 260 -3.08 6.05 -9.40
CA ALA A 260 -3.09 4.62 -9.09
C ALA A 260 -4.22 4.25 -8.11
N PHE A 261 -4.52 5.11 -7.13
CA PHE A 261 -5.70 5.01 -6.27
C PHE A 261 -7.00 4.98 -7.09
N LEU A 262 -7.20 5.95 -7.99
CA LEU A 262 -8.41 6.04 -8.81
C LEU A 262 -8.64 4.79 -9.70
N ARG A 263 -7.57 4.08 -10.07
CA ARG A 263 -7.65 2.85 -10.86
C ARG A 263 -8.03 1.63 -10.02
N LYS A 264 -7.57 1.56 -8.77
CA LYS A 264 -7.78 0.42 -7.86
C LYS A 264 -7.92 0.88 -6.40
N PRO A 265 -9.01 1.57 -6.02
CA PRO A 265 -9.15 2.15 -4.68
C PRO A 265 -9.02 1.12 -3.56
N GLU A 266 -9.45 -0.12 -3.80
CA GLU A 266 -9.39 -1.25 -2.89
C GLU A 266 -7.96 -1.65 -2.46
N LEU A 267 -6.93 -1.25 -3.20
CA LEU A 267 -5.53 -1.57 -2.89
C LEU A 267 -4.83 -0.56 -1.98
N TYR A 268 -5.55 0.50 -1.59
CA TYR A 268 -5.02 1.60 -0.80
C TYR A 268 -5.83 1.66 0.48
N PHE A 269 -5.12 1.63 1.62
CA PHE A 269 -5.66 1.56 2.98
C PHE A 269 -6.26 0.18 3.31
N GLY A 270 -5.41 -0.72 3.82
CA GLY A 270 -5.74 -2.10 4.20
C GLY A 270 -4.59 -2.85 4.90
#